data_AF-A0A1C4SML0-F1
#
_entry.id   AF-A0A1C4SML0-F1
#
_cell.length_a   1.000
_cell.length_b   1.000
_cell.length_c   1.000
_cell.angle_alpha   90.00
_cell.angle_beta   90.00
_cell.angle_gamma   90.00
#
_symmetry.space_group_name_H-M   'P 1'
#
loop_
_entity.id
_entity.type
_entity.pdbx_description
1 polymer ?
#
loop_
_entity_poly.entity_id
_entity_poly.type
_entity_poly.pdbx_seq_one_letter_code
_entity_poly.pdbx_strand_id
1 'polypeptide(L)'
;MGLDITLLAVDWAHLRAIPADSRTAWLEDAAWPDDQWPPHEEYQSGWTWPEGPGEQHWARYAFTMSSYKPHFWAGRRWDDVRDAAHPELRVALDTYLLALVWEGPDGDVRHDGPVFPGDPRDPEPLAVCRPADLPAVAEAWERAAPLLDTLRAPYAEHAEDPHGWIRDFDQFAAFVREWSVPVEEAARRGWGLIGLR
;
A
#
# COMPACT_ATOMS: atom_id res chain seq x y z
N MET A 1 -3.96 -18.56 -11.08
CA MET A 1 -4.43 -18.05 -9.77
C MET A 1 -3.75 -16.71 -9.55
N GLY A 2 -4.49 -15.69 -9.09
CA GLY A 2 -3.95 -14.36 -8.82
C GLY A 2 -3.31 -14.30 -7.43
N LEU A 3 -2.42 -13.32 -7.23
CA LEU A 3 -1.90 -12.97 -5.92
C LEU A 3 -2.88 -11.97 -5.27
N ASP A 4 -3.16 -12.13 -3.99
CA ASP A 4 -3.92 -11.16 -3.20
C ASP A 4 -2.97 -10.35 -2.33
N ILE A 5 -3.44 -9.22 -1.81
CA ILE A 5 -2.68 -8.40 -0.88
C ILE A 5 -3.53 -8.11 0.36
N THR A 6 -2.94 -8.39 1.52
CA THR A 6 -3.48 -7.99 2.82
C THR A 6 -2.57 -6.94 3.43
N LEU A 7 -3.12 -5.75 3.70
CA LEU A 7 -2.36 -4.67 4.30
C LEU A 7 -2.53 -4.66 5.81
N LEU A 8 -1.42 -4.64 6.54
CA LEU A 8 -1.38 -4.45 7.98
C LEU A 8 -0.79 -3.07 8.30
N ALA A 9 -1.47 -2.31 9.14
CA ALA A 9 -0.87 -1.22 9.90
C ALA A 9 -0.40 -1.77 11.24
N VAL A 10 0.88 -1.60 11.58
CA VAL A 10 1.51 -2.26 12.73
C VAL A 10 2.34 -1.29 13.56
N ASP A 11 2.20 -1.36 14.87
CA ASP A 11 3.11 -0.75 15.84
C ASP A 11 4.50 -1.43 15.73
N TRP A 12 5.44 -0.70 15.14
CA TRP A 12 6.78 -1.23 14.89
C TRP A 12 7.58 -1.49 16.18
N ALA A 13 7.28 -0.77 17.27
CA ALA A 13 7.93 -1.01 18.55
C ALA A 13 7.48 -2.35 19.13
N HIS A 14 6.16 -2.61 19.09
CA HIS A 14 5.59 -3.90 19.45
C HIS A 14 6.17 -5.03 18.59
N LEU A 15 6.14 -4.85 17.26
CA LEU A 15 6.64 -5.84 16.31
C LEU A 15 8.12 -6.19 16.53
N ARG A 16 8.96 -5.20 16.87
CA ARG A 16 10.38 -5.43 17.22
C ARG A 16 10.57 -6.13 18.56
N ALA A 17 9.65 -5.98 19.51
CA ALA A 17 9.71 -6.64 20.82
C ALA A 17 9.40 -8.15 20.73
N ILE A 18 8.67 -8.58 19.70
CA ILE A 18 8.44 -10.01 19.41
C ILE A 18 9.78 -10.68 19.08
N PRO A 19 10.06 -11.91 19.61
CA PRO A 19 11.25 -12.67 19.25
C PRO A 19 11.38 -12.88 17.74
N ALA A 20 12.59 -12.73 17.20
CA ALA A 20 12.84 -12.81 15.75
C ALA A 20 12.29 -14.10 15.12
N ASP A 21 12.40 -15.22 15.84
CA ASP A 21 11.89 -16.52 15.44
C ASP A 21 10.37 -16.65 15.41
N SER A 22 9.63 -15.70 15.97
CA SER A 22 8.16 -15.68 16.03
C SER A 22 7.51 -14.53 15.25
N ARG A 23 8.28 -13.55 14.75
CA ARG A 23 7.73 -12.35 14.08
C ARG A 23 6.96 -12.66 12.82
N THR A 24 7.51 -13.52 11.96
CA THR A 24 6.88 -13.89 10.69
C THR A 24 5.56 -14.60 10.92
N ALA A 25 5.55 -15.59 11.83
CA ALA A 25 4.33 -16.29 12.20
C ALA A 25 3.27 -15.34 12.81
N TRP A 26 3.69 -14.37 13.62
CA TRP A 26 2.78 -13.36 14.17
C TRP A 26 2.18 -12.45 13.10
N LEU A 27 2.97 -12.04 12.10
CA LEU A 27 2.48 -11.24 10.97
C LEU A 27 1.48 -12.03 10.10
N GLU A 28 1.74 -13.31 9.86
CA GLU A 28 0.84 -14.20 9.13
C GLU A 28 -0.49 -14.40 9.89
N ASP A 29 -0.44 -14.67 11.20
CA ASP A 29 -1.62 -14.81 12.06
C ASP A 29 -2.46 -13.52 12.10
N ALA A 30 -1.81 -12.35 12.16
CA ALA A 30 -2.49 -11.06 12.11
C ALA A 30 -3.19 -10.79 10.76
N ALA A 31 -2.60 -11.24 9.65
CA ALA A 31 -3.18 -11.07 8.31
C ALA A 31 -4.35 -12.03 8.05
N TRP A 32 -4.22 -13.29 8.48
CA TRP A 32 -5.18 -14.37 8.23
C TRP A 32 -5.51 -15.14 9.51
N PRO A 33 -6.31 -14.55 10.43
CA PRO A 33 -6.78 -15.23 11.61
C PRO A 33 -7.77 -16.34 11.19
N ASP A 34 -7.33 -17.58 11.29
CA ASP A 34 -7.97 -18.81 10.80
C ASP A 34 -8.14 -18.87 9.25
N ASP A 35 -7.92 -20.06 8.66
CA ASP A 35 -7.96 -20.37 7.21
C ASP A 35 -9.31 -20.07 6.49
N GLN A 36 -10.21 -19.31 7.11
CA GLN A 36 -11.50 -18.91 6.59
C GLN A 36 -11.36 -17.59 5.82
N TRP A 37 -11.07 -17.71 4.53
CA TRP A 37 -11.24 -16.61 3.60
C TRP A 37 -12.70 -16.13 3.66
N PRO A 38 -13.00 -14.86 3.94
CA PRO A 38 -14.36 -14.37 3.90
C PRO A 38 -14.92 -14.59 2.48
N PRO A 39 -16.22 -14.92 2.34
CA PRO A 39 -16.84 -15.12 1.04
C PRO A 39 -16.65 -13.88 0.17
N HIS A 40 -16.37 -14.09 -1.12
CA HIS A 40 -16.07 -13.08 -2.14
C HIS A 40 -17.12 -11.95 -2.35
N GLU A 41 -18.15 -11.87 -1.51
CA GLU A 41 -19.31 -10.99 -1.70
C GLU A 41 -19.33 -9.79 -0.73
N GLU A 42 -18.39 -9.73 0.24
CA GLU A 42 -18.28 -8.64 1.24
C GLU A 42 -17.04 -7.74 1.03
N TYR A 43 -16.65 -7.44 -0.21
CA TYR A 43 -15.53 -6.53 -0.51
C TYR A 43 -15.92 -5.06 -0.28
N GLN A 44 -16.21 -4.69 0.97
CA GLN A 44 -16.17 -3.31 1.41
C GLN A 44 -14.76 -2.99 1.89
N SER A 45 -14.18 -1.91 1.36
CA SER A 45 -12.91 -1.41 1.88
C SER A 45 -13.06 -1.03 3.35
N GLY A 46 -12.09 -1.37 4.19
CA GLY A 46 -12.18 -0.98 5.59
C GLY A 46 -11.18 -1.62 6.54
N TRP A 47 -11.20 -1.11 7.77
CA TRP A 47 -10.36 -1.59 8.85
C TRP A 47 -11.01 -2.76 9.59
N THR A 48 -10.21 -3.78 9.85
CA THR A 48 -10.46 -4.79 10.88
C THR A 48 -9.43 -4.59 12.00
N TRP A 49 -9.91 -4.35 13.21
CA TRP A 49 -9.07 -4.20 14.40
C TRP A 49 -9.11 -5.49 15.22
N PRO A 50 -8.02 -5.88 15.90
CA PRO A 50 -8.04 -7.03 16.79
C PRO A 50 -9.07 -6.85 17.92
N GLU A 51 -9.79 -7.94 18.21
CA GLU A 51 -10.76 -8.00 19.31
C GLU A 51 -10.06 -8.22 20.66
N GLY A 52 -10.60 -7.60 21.72
CA GLY A 52 -10.19 -7.86 23.10
C GLY A 52 -9.72 -6.64 23.90
N PRO A 53 -9.62 -6.77 25.24
CA PRO A 53 -9.15 -5.69 26.10
C PRO A 53 -7.62 -5.57 26.03
N GLY A 54 -7.14 -4.45 25.48
CA GLY A 54 -5.71 -4.15 25.38
C GLY A 54 -5.41 -2.97 24.45
N GLU A 55 -4.17 -2.49 24.46
CA GLU A 55 -3.68 -1.58 23.44
C GLU A 55 -3.62 -2.34 22.11
N GLN A 56 -4.33 -1.86 21.09
CA GLN A 56 -4.29 -2.47 19.77
C GLN A 56 -2.93 -2.14 19.14
N HIS A 57 -2.13 -3.15 18.80
CA HIS A 57 -0.80 -2.96 18.20
C HIS A 57 -0.77 -3.19 16.68
N TRP A 58 -1.91 -3.55 16.09
CA TRP A 58 -2.05 -3.72 14.65
C TRP A 58 -3.50 -3.54 14.21
N ALA A 59 -3.70 -3.38 12.90
CA ALA A 59 -4.98 -3.43 12.22
C ALA A 59 -4.79 -3.90 10.78
N ARG A 60 -5.79 -4.59 10.24
CA ARG A 60 -5.84 -5.01 8.85
C ARG A 60 -6.69 -4.04 8.05
N TYR A 61 -6.22 -3.64 6.87
CA TYR A 61 -7.00 -2.89 5.90
C TYR A 61 -7.31 -3.76 4.70
N ALA A 62 -8.59 -3.94 4.41
CA ALA A 62 -9.07 -4.56 3.18
C ALA A 62 -9.30 -3.47 2.13
N PHE A 63 -8.74 -3.67 0.94
CA PHE A 63 -9.06 -2.84 -0.23
C PHE A 63 -10.34 -3.32 -0.89
N THR A 64 -11.01 -2.41 -1.59
CA THR A 64 -12.11 -2.71 -2.51
C THR A 64 -11.69 -3.77 -3.54
N MET A 65 -10.42 -3.74 -3.94
CA MET A 65 -9.80 -4.76 -4.78
C MET A 65 -8.71 -5.50 -4.00
N SER A 66 -9.05 -6.67 -3.45
CA SER A 66 -8.11 -7.51 -2.69
C SER A 66 -7.01 -8.15 -3.54
N SER A 67 -7.21 -8.26 -4.86
CA SER A 67 -6.15 -8.74 -5.75
C SER A 67 -4.98 -7.76 -5.79
N TYR A 68 -3.76 -8.30 -5.85
CA TYR A 68 -2.56 -7.51 -6.06
C TYR A 68 -2.46 -6.93 -7.49
N LYS A 69 -3.18 -7.48 -8.48
CA LYS A 69 -3.06 -7.03 -9.87
C LYS A 69 -3.39 -5.54 -10.06
N PRO A 70 -4.48 -4.99 -9.51
CA PRO A 70 -4.74 -3.55 -9.53
C PRO A 70 -3.61 -2.69 -8.96
N HIS A 71 -2.93 -3.15 -7.90
CA HIS A 71 -1.80 -2.45 -7.29
C HIS A 71 -0.63 -2.36 -8.27
N PHE A 72 -0.24 -3.51 -8.84
CA PHE A 72 0.79 -3.60 -9.85
C PHE A 72 0.48 -2.71 -11.07
N TRP A 73 -0.74 -2.81 -11.59
CA TRP A 73 -1.13 -2.04 -12.77
C TRP A 73 -1.28 -0.55 -12.48
N ALA A 74 -1.70 -0.13 -11.28
CA ALA A 74 -1.70 1.27 -10.90
C ALA A 74 -0.27 1.86 -10.95
N GLY A 75 0.72 1.13 -10.45
CA GLY A 75 2.13 1.53 -10.58
C GLY A 75 2.56 1.67 -12.04
N ARG A 76 2.25 0.68 -12.88
CA ARG A 76 2.54 0.75 -14.33
C ARG A 76 1.88 1.94 -15.02
N ARG A 77 0.62 2.23 -14.70
CA ARG A 77 -0.10 3.38 -15.26
C ARG A 77 0.51 4.71 -14.82
N TRP A 78 1.01 4.78 -13.59
CA TRP A 78 1.76 5.94 -13.13
C TRP A 78 3.05 6.10 -13.92
N ASP A 79 3.82 5.03 -14.13
CA ASP A 79 5.04 5.06 -14.95
C ASP A 79 4.78 5.55 -16.38
N ASP A 80 3.68 5.11 -16.99
CA ASP A 80 3.32 5.49 -18.35
C ASP A 80 2.98 6.99 -18.50
N VAL A 81 2.47 7.63 -17.43
CA VAL A 81 1.96 9.02 -17.49
C VAL A 81 2.83 10.06 -16.76
N ARG A 82 3.70 9.65 -15.82
CA ARG A 82 4.40 10.56 -14.89
C ARG A 82 5.29 11.61 -15.55
N ASP A 83 5.81 11.34 -16.74
CA ASP A 83 6.60 12.31 -17.50
C ASP A 83 5.76 13.46 -18.09
N ALA A 84 4.46 13.25 -18.28
CA ALA A 84 3.50 14.24 -18.76
C ALA A 84 2.74 14.94 -17.61
N ALA A 85 2.93 14.50 -16.36
CA ALA A 85 2.27 15.08 -15.19
C ALA A 85 2.81 16.48 -14.84
N HIS A 86 1.97 17.29 -14.20
CA HIS A 86 2.42 18.56 -13.62
C HIS A 86 3.63 18.33 -12.68
N PRO A 87 4.71 19.12 -12.75
CA PRO A 87 5.95 18.82 -12.02
C PRO A 87 5.75 18.63 -10.51
N GLU A 88 4.89 19.43 -9.89
CA GLU A 88 4.57 19.30 -8.47
C GLU A 88 3.78 18.03 -8.16
N LEU A 89 2.83 17.67 -9.03
CA LEU A 89 2.08 16.41 -8.90
C LEU A 89 3.01 15.22 -9.05
N ARG A 90 3.93 15.26 -10.02
CA ARG A 90 4.92 14.21 -10.24
C ARG A 90 5.75 13.96 -8.99
N VAL A 91 6.37 14.99 -8.41
CA VAL A 91 7.19 14.84 -7.21
C VAL A 91 6.37 14.30 -6.04
N ALA A 92 5.14 14.80 -5.87
CA ALA A 92 4.26 14.37 -4.80
C ALA A 92 3.81 12.90 -4.98
N LEU A 93 3.33 12.50 -6.16
CA LEU A 93 2.91 11.13 -6.43
C LEU A 93 4.09 10.15 -6.47
N ASP A 94 5.26 10.54 -6.98
CA ASP A 94 6.47 9.71 -6.90
C ASP A 94 6.81 9.38 -5.44
N THR A 95 6.66 10.35 -4.53
CA THR A 95 6.91 10.14 -3.08
C THR A 95 5.78 9.32 -2.43
N TYR A 96 4.52 9.65 -2.72
CA TYR A 96 3.36 9.00 -2.12
C TYR A 96 3.26 7.53 -2.54
N LEU A 97 3.42 7.29 -3.83
CA LEU A 97 3.39 5.96 -4.41
C LEU A 97 4.72 5.24 -4.22
N LEU A 98 5.78 5.83 -3.66
CA LEU A 98 7.06 5.15 -3.43
C LEU A 98 6.90 3.88 -2.55
N ALA A 99 5.96 3.92 -1.59
CA ALA A 99 5.61 2.76 -0.77
C ALA A 99 4.80 1.68 -1.52
N LEU A 100 4.25 2.02 -2.69
CA LEU A 100 3.29 1.23 -3.49
C LEU A 100 3.82 0.84 -4.87
N VAL A 101 4.85 1.53 -5.37
CA VAL A 101 5.47 1.38 -6.69
C VAL A 101 6.76 0.60 -6.50
N TRP A 102 6.68 -0.66 -6.91
CA TRP A 102 7.66 -1.69 -6.64
C TRP A 102 9.06 -1.42 -7.22
N GLU A 103 9.17 -0.67 -8.32
CA GLU A 103 10.45 -0.45 -9.01
C GLU A 103 11.08 0.92 -8.69
N GLY A 104 10.35 1.79 -7.98
CA GLY A 104 10.75 3.17 -7.76
C GLY A 104 10.92 3.97 -9.07
N PRO A 105 11.15 5.29 -8.99
CA PRO A 105 11.19 6.15 -10.16
C PRO A 105 12.36 5.90 -11.12
N ASP A 106 13.42 5.20 -10.66
CA ASP A 106 14.67 4.97 -11.38
C ASP A 106 14.94 3.47 -11.66
N GLY A 107 13.97 2.58 -11.39
CA GLY A 107 14.14 1.12 -11.54
C GLY A 107 15.10 0.46 -10.53
N ASP A 108 15.67 1.25 -9.61
CA ASP A 108 16.77 0.84 -8.73
C ASP A 108 16.32 0.45 -7.32
N VAL A 109 15.05 0.61 -6.94
CA VAL A 109 14.61 0.28 -5.58
C VAL A 109 13.35 -0.56 -5.59
N ARG A 110 13.62 -1.85 -5.39
CA ARG A 110 12.67 -2.83 -4.88
C ARG A 110 12.33 -2.44 -3.43
N HIS A 111 11.16 -1.83 -3.22
CA HIS A 111 10.66 -1.53 -1.86
C HIS A 111 10.07 -2.79 -1.16
N ASP A 112 10.31 -3.97 -1.72
CA ASP A 112 10.24 -5.29 -1.04
C ASP A 112 11.47 -5.55 -0.17
N GLY A 113 12.06 -4.46 0.37
CA GLY A 113 13.14 -4.57 1.32
C GLY A 113 12.67 -5.39 2.52
N PRO A 114 13.55 -6.23 3.09
CA PRO A 114 13.24 -7.03 4.25
C PRO A 114 12.52 -6.21 5.35
N VAL A 115 11.42 -6.74 5.92
CA VAL A 115 10.74 -6.10 7.06
C VAL A 115 11.73 -5.98 8.21
N PHE A 116 12.59 -6.99 8.36
CA PHE A 116 13.70 -7.11 9.31
C PHE A 116 15.03 -7.45 8.59
N PRO A 117 15.76 -6.44 8.07
CA PRO A 117 17.01 -6.67 7.37
C PRO A 117 18.01 -7.51 8.17
N GLY A 118 18.43 -8.64 7.60
CA GLY A 118 19.36 -9.58 8.22
C GLY A 118 18.72 -10.74 8.99
N ASP A 119 17.38 -10.81 9.06
CA ASP A 119 16.66 -11.97 9.58
C ASP A 119 16.51 -13.04 8.48
N PRO A 120 17.04 -14.26 8.65
CA PRO A 120 16.89 -15.32 7.66
C PRO A 120 15.44 -15.83 7.51
N ARG A 121 14.51 -15.39 8.36
CA ARG A 121 13.08 -15.78 8.33
C ARG A 121 12.17 -14.62 7.96
N ASP A 122 12.73 -13.50 7.51
CA ASP A 122 11.95 -12.32 7.14
C ASP A 122 10.87 -12.69 6.11
N PRO A 123 9.60 -12.27 6.31
CA PRO A 123 8.62 -12.38 5.24
C PRO A 123 9.12 -11.71 3.96
N GLU A 124 8.61 -12.18 2.81
CA GLU A 124 8.74 -11.49 1.52
C GLU A 124 7.52 -10.57 1.35
N PRO A 125 7.55 -9.31 1.83
CA PRO A 125 6.39 -8.42 1.76
C PRO A 125 6.15 -7.95 0.33
N LEU A 126 4.88 -7.67 0.03
CA LEU A 126 4.47 -6.99 -1.18
C LEU A 126 4.58 -5.47 -1.11
N ALA A 127 4.61 -4.92 0.10
CA ALA A 127 4.82 -3.50 0.35
C ALA A 127 5.34 -3.31 1.78
N VAL A 128 6.25 -2.37 1.99
CA VAL A 128 6.68 -1.93 3.33
C VAL A 128 6.82 -0.43 3.36
N CYS A 129 6.12 0.22 4.29
CA CYS A 129 6.38 1.61 4.65
C CYS A 129 6.72 1.70 6.13
N ARG A 130 7.92 2.18 6.48
CA ARG A 130 8.35 2.25 7.87
C ARG A 130 7.70 3.46 8.55
N PRO A 131 7.53 3.42 9.89
CA PRO A 131 6.96 4.56 10.61
C PRO A 131 7.70 5.88 10.40
N ALA A 132 9.01 5.83 10.16
CA ALA A 132 9.83 7.01 9.91
C ALA A 132 9.53 7.67 8.55
N ASP A 133 9.05 6.88 7.58
CA ASP A 133 8.79 7.34 6.20
C ASP A 133 7.35 7.85 6.04
N LEU A 134 6.40 7.33 6.83
CA LEU A 134 4.98 7.63 6.70
C LEU A 134 4.60 9.11 6.80
N PRO A 135 5.20 9.94 7.67
CA PRO A 135 4.89 11.38 7.68
C PRO A 135 5.15 12.03 6.31
N ALA A 136 6.28 11.69 5.67
CA ALA A 136 6.62 12.23 4.35
C ALA A 136 5.67 11.71 3.25
N VAL A 137 5.24 10.44 3.35
CA VAL A 137 4.26 9.84 2.44
C VAL A 137 2.88 10.51 2.60
N ALA A 138 2.44 10.78 3.84
CA ALA A 138 1.18 11.45 4.12
C ALA A 138 1.20 12.92 3.62
N GLU A 139 2.26 13.68 3.90
CA GLU A 139 2.44 15.04 3.37
C GLU A 139 2.51 15.08 1.83
N ALA A 140 3.05 14.03 1.21
CA ALA A 140 3.06 13.90 -0.24
C ALA A 140 1.65 13.69 -0.80
N TRP A 141 0.82 12.89 -0.13
CA TRP A 141 -0.59 12.76 -0.49
C TRP A 141 -1.34 14.08 -0.38
N GLU A 142 -1.17 14.83 0.71
CA GLU A 142 -1.83 16.12 0.92
C GLU A 142 -1.53 17.12 -0.21
N ARG A 143 -0.30 17.09 -0.76
CA ARG A 143 0.09 17.90 -1.92
C ARG A 143 -0.45 17.35 -3.25
N ALA A 144 -0.47 16.03 -3.41
CA ALA A 144 -0.92 15.38 -4.65
C ALA A 144 -2.43 15.46 -4.85
N ALA A 145 -3.22 15.27 -3.78
CA ALA A 145 -4.68 15.17 -3.81
C ALA A 145 -5.38 16.33 -4.56
N PRO A 146 -5.08 17.62 -4.29
CA PRO A 146 -5.73 18.73 -5.01
C PRO A 146 -5.28 18.86 -6.47
N LEU A 147 -4.12 18.28 -6.82
CA LEU A 147 -3.55 18.35 -8.16
C LEU A 147 -3.93 17.13 -9.02
N LEU A 148 -4.52 16.08 -8.44
CA LEU A 148 -4.72 14.79 -9.10
C LEU A 148 -5.53 14.91 -10.40
N ASP A 149 -6.54 15.77 -10.44
CA ASP A 149 -7.39 15.97 -11.62
C ASP A 149 -6.64 16.60 -12.81
N THR A 150 -5.49 17.24 -12.57
CA THR A 150 -4.62 17.73 -13.66
C THR A 150 -4.05 16.59 -14.52
N LEU A 151 -4.03 15.36 -14.00
CA LEU A 151 -3.57 14.18 -14.69
C LEU A 151 -4.60 13.62 -15.68
N ARG A 152 -5.87 14.03 -15.61
CA ARG A 152 -6.95 13.42 -16.41
C ARG A 152 -6.65 13.41 -17.91
N ALA A 153 -6.22 14.54 -18.48
CA ALA A 153 -5.90 14.62 -19.90
C ALA A 153 -4.62 13.84 -20.27
N PRO A 154 -3.47 14.00 -19.57
CA PRO A 154 -2.29 13.17 -19.79
C PRO A 154 -2.57 11.66 -19.66
N TYR A 155 -3.40 11.26 -18.69
CA TYR A 155 -3.73 9.86 -18.46
C TYR A 155 -4.49 9.26 -19.65
N ALA A 156 -5.45 9.98 -20.20
CA ALA A 156 -6.19 9.56 -21.39
C ALA A 156 -5.29 9.40 -22.62
N GLU A 157 -4.25 10.21 -22.73
CA GLU A 157 -3.30 10.14 -23.86
C GLU A 157 -2.29 9.01 -23.70
N HIS A 158 -1.78 8.78 -22.50
CA HIS A 158 -0.58 7.95 -22.29
C HIS A 158 -0.84 6.61 -21.59
N ALA A 159 -1.90 6.50 -20.78
CA ALA A 159 -2.08 5.38 -19.86
C ALA A 159 -3.44 4.66 -20.00
N GLU A 160 -4.44 5.23 -20.67
CA GLU A 160 -5.74 4.57 -20.86
C GLU A 160 -5.63 3.22 -21.57
N ASP A 161 -6.31 2.22 -21.03
CA ASP A 161 -6.38 0.88 -21.58
C ASP A 161 -7.73 0.23 -21.22
N PRO A 162 -8.70 0.27 -22.14
CA PRO A 162 -10.04 -0.26 -21.92
C PRO A 162 -10.09 -1.76 -21.54
N HIS A 163 -9.02 -2.50 -21.79
CA HIS A 163 -8.92 -3.94 -21.53
C HIS A 163 -8.02 -4.28 -20.33
N GLY A 164 -7.42 -3.29 -19.69
CA GLY A 164 -6.53 -3.44 -18.53
C GLY A 164 -7.25 -3.54 -17.18
N TRP A 165 -6.47 -3.71 -16.10
CA TRP A 165 -6.98 -3.76 -14.72
C TRP A 165 -7.34 -2.38 -14.15
N ILE A 166 -6.51 -1.38 -14.46
CA ILE A 166 -6.80 0.05 -14.22
C ILE A 166 -6.97 0.67 -15.61
N ARG A 167 -8.22 0.92 -15.99
CA ARG A 167 -8.59 1.20 -17.39
C ARG A 167 -8.53 2.68 -17.74
N ASP A 168 -8.93 3.51 -16.79
CA ASP A 168 -9.12 4.94 -16.98
C ASP A 168 -8.61 5.72 -15.76
N PHE A 169 -8.60 7.05 -15.91
CA PHE A 169 -8.16 7.95 -14.86
C PHE A 169 -9.03 7.83 -13.60
N ASP A 170 -10.35 7.64 -13.73
CA ASP A 170 -11.25 7.61 -12.59
C ASP A 170 -10.98 6.39 -11.70
N GLN A 171 -10.70 5.23 -12.30
CA GLN A 171 -10.25 4.04 -11.60
C GLN A 171 -8.90 4.24 -10.91
N PHE A 172 -7.92 4.82 -11.63
CA PHE A 172 -6.61 5.12 -11.05
C PHE A 172 -6.73 6.08 -9.85
N ALA A 173 -7.46 7.17 -10.03
CA ALA A 173 -7.61 8.20 -9.01
C ALA A 173 -8.41 7.70 -7.80
N ALA A 174 -9.44 6.88 -7.99
CA ALA A 174 -10.14 6.22 -6.89
C ALA A 174 -9.21 5.30 -6.09
N PHE A 175 -8.39 4.52 -6.80
CA PHE A 175 -7.43 3.59 -6.18
C PHE A 175 -6.33 4.32 -5.38
N VAL A 176 -5.75 5.37 -5.96
CA VAL A 176 -4.72 6.20 -5.31
C VAL A 176 -5.29 6.89 -4.05
N ARG A 177 -6.55 7.34 -4.10
CA ARG A 177 -7.26 7.91 -2.94
C ARG A 177 -7.54 6.86 -1.86
N GLU A 178 -7.91 5.65 -2.23
CA GLU A 178 -8.17 4.57 -1.27
C GLU A 178 -6.94 4.26 -0.40
N TRP A 179 -5.75 4.29 -1.02
CA TRP A 179 -4.48 4.15 -0.29
C TRP A 179 -4.21 5.23 0.76
N SER A 180 -4.91 6.37 0.71
CA SER A 180 -4.67 7.42 1.69
C SER A 180 -5.22 7.04 3.06
N VAL A 181 -6.27 6.22 3.09
CA VAL A 181 -6.90 5.75 4.33
C VAL A 181 -5.90 5.00 5.23
N PRO A 182 -5.18 3.96 4.75
CA PRO A 182 -4.13 3.32 5.54
C PRO A 182 -2.93 4.21 5.84
N VAL A 183 -2.51 5.08 4.91
CA VAL A 183 -1.37 5.99 5.11
C VAL A 183 -1.65 6.99 6.23
N GLU A 184 -2.78 7.70 6.18
CA GLU A 184 -3.15 8.73 7.14
C GLU A 184 -3.33 8.14 8.55
N GLU A 185 -4.01 6.99 8.66
CA GLU A 185 -4.25 6.36 9.96
C GLU A 185 -2.95 5.82 10.58
N ALA A 186 -2.08 5.19 9.79
CA ALA A 186 -0.80 4.70 10.28
C ALA A 186 0.15 5.85 10.65
N ALA A 187 0.17 6.94 9.86
CA ALA A 187 0.93 8.14 10.17
C ALA A 187 0.46 8.78 11.49
N ARG A 188 -0.86 8.93 11.68
CA ARG A 188 -1.47 9.46 12.90
C ARG A 188 -1.10 8.67 14.16
N ARG A 189 -0.89 7.36 14.02
CA ARG A 189 -0.50 6.45 15.12
C ARG A 189 1.01 6.30 15.30
N GLY A 190 1.82 6.79 14.37
CA GLY A 190 3.26 6.51 14.34
C GLY A 190 3.58 5.04 14.07
N TRP A 191 2.72 4.37 13.29
CA TRP A 191 2.85 2.96 12.93
C TRP A 191 3.51 2.80 11.55
N GLY A 192 3.78 1.56 11.13
CA GLY A 192 4.23 1.25 9.78
C GLY A 192 3.17 0.47 9.00
N LEU A 193 3.35 0.34 7.69
CA LEU A 193 2.49 -0.46 6.81
C LEU A 193 3.28 -1.66 6.26
N ILE A 194 2.64 -2.83 6.22
CA ILE A 194 3.18 -4.06 5.62
C ILE A 194 2.09 -4.69 4.75
N GLY A 195 2.33 -4.83 3.45
CA GLY A 195 1.50 -5.64 2.55
C GLY A 195 2.02 -7.07 2.49
N LEU A 196 1.18 -8.05 2.82
CA LEU A 196 1.50 -9.47 2.79
C LEU A 196 0.72 -10.20 1.69
N ARG A 197 1.27 -11.32 1.22
CA ARG A 197 0.78 -12.13 0.09
C ARG A 197 -0.14 -13.26 0.50
#